data_AF-A0A6A3AXZ8-F1
#
_entry.id   AF-A0A6A3AXZ8-F1
#
_cell.length_a   1.000
_cell.length_b   1.000
_cell.length_c   1.000
_cell.angle_alpha   90.00
_cell.angle_beta   90.00
_cell.angle_gamma   90.00
#
_symmetry.space_group_name_H-M   'P 1'
#
loop_
_entity.id
_entity.type
_entity.pdbx_description
1 polymer ?
#
loop_
_entity_poly.entity_id
_entity_poly.type
_entity_poly.pdbx_seq_one_letter_code
_entity_poly.pdbx_strand_id
1 'polypeptide(L)'
;MTDPNLDLQESGWEELRREARKIEGDLDVKLSSYAKLGARSWKSMEMEIQSSLEKLLDINDSMSRCAASAASTTSVTQKLARHKDILHEFTQEFRRIKGNINSMREHAELLSSVRDDINEYKTSGSMSPRMQLLRERAAIHGSIAHIDDVINQAQTTRAVLGSQRALFGDVQGKVKVLGDKFPVIRGLLGSIGRRRSRDTLILSALLFGAITWKKSHLFDVQICYIAPIQRLGVVKEWWVACGAPMLGQFQLWSLSLRVWSKDLLAVPCCKGHWLFNSRECLFLDSIRCYQHSGEVA
;
A
#
# COMPACT_ATOMS: atom_id res chain seq x y z
N MET A 1 -16.70 31.92 -37.14
CA MET A 1 -15.77 32.97 -36.65
C MET A 1 -16.14 33.18 -35.20
N THR A 2 -15.34 32.65 -34.28
CA THR A 2 -15.50 32.88 -32.84
C THR A 2 -14.97 34.29 -32.52
N ASP A 3 -15.75 35.07 -31.79
CA ASP A 3 -15.36 36.43 -31.41
C ASP A 3 -14.21 36.37 -30.38
N PRO A 4 -13.03 36.97 -30.67
CA PRO A 4 -11.86 36.91 -29.78
C PRO A 4 -12.10 37.56 -28.40
N ASN A 5 -13.16 38.35 -28.25
CA ASN A 5 -13.55 38.95 -26.97
C ASN A 5 -14.15 37.91 -26.00
N LEU A 6 -14.78 36.84 -26.51
CA LEU A 6 -15.36 35.77 -25.71
C LEU A 6 -14.28 34.87 -25.10
N ASP A 7 -13.23 34.53 -25.86
CA ASP A 7 -12.12 33.68 -25.40
C ASP A 7 -11.29 34.36 -24.29
N LEU A 8 -11.09 35.68 -24.37
CA LEU A 8 -10.40 36.46 -23.34
C LEU A 8 -11.20 36.51 -22.04
N GLN A 9 -12.52 36.62 -22.13
CA GLN A 9 -13.41 36.69 -20.97
C GLN A 9 -13.58 35.32 -20.30
N GLU A 10 -13.64 34.24 -21.09
CA GLU A 10 -13.64 32.87 -20.60
C GLU A 10 -12.33 32.55 -19.87
N SER A 11 -11.19 32.97 -20.41
CA SER A 11 -9.87 32.84 -19.76
C SER A 11 -9.80 33.52 -18.39
N GLY A 12 -10.32 34.75 -18.27
CA GLY A 12 -10.35 35.48 -16.99
C GLY A 12 -11.23 34.82 -15.93
N TRP A 13 -12.39 34.27 -16.34
CA TRP A 13 -13.27 33.51 -15.46
C TRP A 13 -12.61 32.21 -14.96
N GLU A 14 -11.90 31.49 -15.84
CA GLU A 14 -11.18 30.26 -15.47
C GLU A 14 -10.06 30.51 -14.45
N GLU A 15 -9.35 31.62 -14.56
CA GLU A 15 -8.30 32.00 -13.60
C GLU A 15 -8.90 32.22 -12.20
N LEU A 16 -9.98 33.00 -12.11
CA LEU A 16 -10.69 33.27 -10.85
C LEU A 16 -11.18 31.97 -10.19
N ARG A 17 -11.68 31.00 -10.97
CA ARG A 17 -12.08 29.68 -10.44
C ARG A 17 -10.91 28.84 -9.96
N ARG A 18 -9.73 28.98 -10.55
CA ARG A 18 -8.53 28.28 -10.10
C ARG A 18 -8.05 28.86 -8.78
N GLU A 19 -8.06 30.19 -8.67
CA GLU A 19 -7.71 30.90 -7.44
C GLU A 19 -8.69 30.61 -6.30
N ALA A 20 -10.00 30.65 -6.57
CA ALA A 20 -11.04 30.27 -5.60
C ALA A 20 -10.78 28.88 -5.01
N ARG A 21 -10.57 27.86 -5.86
CA ARG A 21 -10.29 26.48 -5.41
C ARG A 21 -9.02 26.36 -4.57
N LYS A 22 -8.00 27.18 -4.84
CA LYS A 22 -6.78 27.23 -4.03
C LYS A 22 -7.06 27.77 -2.62
N ILE A 23 -7.85 28.84 -2.52
CA ILE A 23 -8.24 29.42 -1.23
C ILE A 23 -9.19 28.50 -0.47
N GLU A 24 -10.14 27.85 -1.15
CA GLU A 24 -11.04 26.85 -0.56
C GLU A 24 -10.26 25.69 0.08
N GLY A 25 -9.24 25.16 -0.62
CA GLY A 25 -8.38 24.11 -0.07
C GLY A 25 -7.54 24.56 1.13
N ASP A 26 -7.03 25.79 1.11
CA ASP A 26 -6.30 26.38 2.25
C ASP A 26 -7.23 26.61 3.47
N LEU A 27 -8.46 27.07 3.23
CA LEU A 27 -9.48 27.25 4.26
C LEU A 27 -9.84 25.93 4.94
N ASP A 28 -9.99 24.84 4.20
CA ASP A 28 -10.29 23.52 4.77
C ASP A 28 -9.21 23.06 5.77
N VAL A 29 -7.93 23.17 5.37
CA VAL A 29 -6.78 22.82 6.22
C VAL A 29 -6.70 23.72 7.46
N LYS A 30 -6.89 25.04 7.28
CA LYS A 30 -6.87 26.00 8.38
C LYS A 30 -8.02 25.80 9.36
N LEU A 31 -9.23 25.53 8.88
CA LEU A 31 -10.40 25.27 9.74
C LEU A 31 -10.24 23.96 10.53
N SER A 32 -9.74 22.90 9.89
CA SER A 32 -9.43 21.63 10.56
C SER A 32 -8.37 21.81 11.65
N SER A 33 -7.37 22.66 11.40
CA SER A 33 -6.33 22.99 12.38
C SER A 33 -6.88 23.86 13.51
N TYR A 34 -7.65 24.91 13.19
CA TYR A 34 -8.26 25.82 14.15
C TYR A 34 -9.14 25.09 15.17
N ALA A 35 -9.91 24.10 14.72
CA ALA A 35 -10.73 23.25 15.58
C ALA A 35 -9.92 22.40 16.59
N LYS A 36 -8.62 22.17 16.34
CA LYS A 36 -7.74 21.31 17.15
C LYS A 36 -6.70 22.07 17.98
N LEU A 37 -6.45 23.34 17.68
CA LEU A 37 -5.43 24.14 18.35
C LEU A 37 -5.78 24.40 19.84
N GLY A 38 -4.79 24.86 20.62
CA GLY A 38 -4.96 25.28 22.01
C GLY A 38 -4.95 26.81 22.20
N ALA A 39 -5.34 27.27 23.39
CA ALA A 39 -5.63 28.66 23.81
C ALA A 39 -4.83 29.80 23.15
N ARG A 40 -3.50 29.68 23.02
CA ARG A 40 -2.64 30.77 22.53
C ARG A 40 -2.51 30.85 21.02
N SER A 41 -2.72 29.74 20.31
CA SER A 41 -2.52 29.67 18.85
C SER A 41 -3.75 30.07 18.04
N TRP A 42 -4.92 30.20 18.68
CA TRP A 42 -6.18 30.46 17.99
C TRP A 42 -6.25 31.85 17.37
N LYS A 43 -5.81 32.91 18.05
CA LYS A 43 -6.02 34.29 17.59
C LYS A 43 -5.28 34.62 16.29
N SER A 44 -4.07 34.07 16.09
CA SER A 44 -3.34 34.18 14.82
C SER A 44 -4.08 33.47 13.69
N MET A 45 -4.45 32.21 13.93
CA MET A 45 -5.16 31.40 12.93
C MET A 45 -6.53 31.99 12.58
N GLU A 46 -7.21 32.61 13.55
CA GLU A 46 -8.48 33.30 13.35
C GLU A 46 -8.33 34.47 12.35
N MET A 47 -7.28 35.29 12.49
CA MET A 47 -6.99 36.38 11.56
C MET A 47 -6.66 35.85 10.16
N GLU A 48 -5.89 34.76 10.06
CA GLU A 48 -5.55 34.14 8.78
C GLU A 48 -6.78 33.55 8.07
N ILE A 49 -7.68 32.88 8.81
CA ILE A 49 -8.93 32.35 8.26
C ILE A 49 -9.83 33.50 7.81
N GLN A 50 -9.97 34.55 8.62
CA GLN A 50 -10.76 35.72 8.27
C GLN A 50 -10.25 36.38 6.98
N SER A 51 -8.92 36.52 6.84
CA SER A 51 -8.30 37.05 5.63
C SER A 51 -8.52 36.16 4.41
N SER A 52 -8.44 34.83 4.56
CA SER A 52 -8.72 33.90 3.46
C SER A 52 -10.20 33.93 3.05
N LEU A 53 -11.15 34.06 3.99
CA LEU A 53 -12.58 34.21 3.70
C LEU A 53 -12.88 35.49 2.94
N GLU A 54 -12.28 36.61 3.35
CA GLU A 54 -12.42 37.90 2.69
C GLU A 54 -11.89 37.86 1.25
N LYS A 55 -10.71 37.25 1.03
CA LYS A 55 -10.18 37.03 -0.32
C LYS A 55 -11.09 36.17 -1.19
N LEU A 56 -11.68 35.11 -0.63
CA LEU A 56 -12.62 34.27 -1.39
C LEU A 56 -13.90 35.03 -1.76
N LEU A 57 -14.37 35.93 -0.88
CA LEU A 57 -15.48 36.85 -1.17
C LEU A 57 -15.13 37.79 -2.32
N ASP A 58 -13.94 38.41 -2.30
CA ASP A 58 -13.49 39.31 -3.38
C ASP A 58 -13.38 38.59 -4.74
N ILE A 59 -12.89 37.35 -4.73
CA ILE A 59 -12.85 36.51 -5.94
C ILE A 59 -14.27 36.22 -6.43
N ASN A 60 -15.20 35.85 -5.54
CA ASN A 60 -16.59 35.57 -5.89
C ASN A 60 -17.31 36.81 -6.46
N ASP A 61 -17.01 38.00 -5.96
CA ASP A 61 -17.53 39.26 -6.49
C ASP A 61 -16.93 39.57 -7.86
N SER A 62 -15.64 39.30 -8.05
CA SER A 62 -14.96 39.45 -9.35
C SER A 62 -15.52 38.46 -10.38
N MET A 63 -15.76 37.22 -9.96
CA MET A 63 -16.46 36.20 -10.74
C MET A 63 -17.85 36.73 -11.11
N SER A 64 -18.62 37.25 -10.15
CA SER A 64 -19.95 37.82 -10.39
C SER A 64 -19.94 38.93 -11.46
N ARG A 65 -18.91 39.79 -11.46
CA ARG A 65 -18.70 40.84 -12.49
C ARG A 65 -18.39 40.25 -13.87
N CYS A 66 -17.56 39.20 -13.95
CA CYS A 66 -17.28 38.48 -15.20
C CYS A 66 -18.53 37.76 -15.75
N ALA A 67 -19.33 37.12 -14.89
CA ALA A 67 -20.56 36.45 -15.30
C ALA A 67 -21.66 37.41 -15.80
N ALA A 68 -21.67 38.66 -15.32
CA ALA A 68 -22.61 39.69 -15.72
C ALA A 68 -22.23 40.38 -17.05
N SER A 69 -20.93 40.39 -17.39
CA SER A 69 -20.40 41.06 -18.59
C SER A 69 -20.29 40.15 -19.81
N ALA A 70 -20.30 38.82 -19.63
CA ALA A 70 -20.40 37.85 -20.72
C ALA A 70 -21.87 37.59 -21.08
N ALA A 71 -22.16 37.08 -22.28
CA ALA A 71 -23.46 36.48 -22.60
C ALA A 71 -23.69 35.29 -21.65
N SER A 72 -24.29 35.59 -20.50
CA SER A 72 -24.27 34.74 -19.31
C SER A 72 -24.90 33.39 -19.63
N THR A 73 -24.06 32.35 -19.72
CA THR A 73 -24.55 30.99 -19.94
C THR A 73 -25.08 30.43 -18.62
N THR A 74 -26.13 29.62 -18.68
CA THR A 74 -26.71 28.96 -17.50
C THR A 74 -25.67 28.15 -16.71
N SER A 75 -24.63 27.62 -17.37
CA SER A 75 -23.56 26.88 -16.72
C SER A 75 -22.62 27.77 -15.89
N VAL A 76 -22.31 28.98 -16.34
CA VAL A 76 -21.48 29.95 -15.60
C VAL A 76 -22.21 30.45 -14.36
N THR A 77 -23.50 30.78 -14.48
CA THR A 77 -24.33 31.24 -13.35
C THR A 77 -24.52 30.14 -12.29
N GLN A 78 -24.72 28.89 -12.70
CA GLN A 78 -24.79 27.77 -11.76
C GLN A 78 -23.46 27.53 -11.03
N LYS A 79 -22.33 27.60 -11.74
CA LYS A 79 -21.00 27.48 -11.11
C LYS A 79 -20.73 28.62 -10.13
N LEU A 80 -21.14 29.84 -10.46
CA LEU A 80 -21.05 30.99 -9.55
C LEU A 80 -21.84 30.75 -8.26
N ALA A 81 -23.09 30.29 -8.39
CA ALA A 81 -23.94 29.98 -7.26
C ALA A 81 -23.24 28.97 -6.33
N ARG A 82 -22.61 27.94 -6.88
CA ARG A 82 -21.83 26.96 -6.10
C ARG A 82 -20.66 27.58 -5.34
N HIS A 83 -19.88 28.47 -5.95
CA HIS A 83 -18.80 29.14 -5.22
C HIS A 83 -19.32 30.07 -4.10
N LYS A 84 -20.51 30.66 -4.28
CA LYS A 84 -21.18 31.43 -3.21
C LYS A 84 -21.67 30.52 -2.07
N ASP A 85 -22.23 29.35 -2.39
CA ASP A 85 -22.63 28.34 -1.42
C ASP A 85 -21.42 27.88 -0.59
N ILE A 86 -20.30 27.55 -1.25
CA ILE A 86 -19.06 27.11 -0.59
C ILE A 86 -18.50 28.18 0.35
N LEU A 87 -18.45 29.45 -0.08
CA LEU A 87 -18.04 30.57 0.78
C LEU A 87 -18.94 30.67 2.01
N HIS A 88 -20.26 30.50 1.84
CA HIS A 88 -21.21 30.54 2.93
C HIS A 88 -20.98 29.41 3.93
N GLU A 89 -20.77 28.18 3.45
CA GLU A 89 -20.47 27.00 4.27
C GLU A 89 -19.20 27.21 5.11
N PHE A 90 -18.10 27.67 4.50
CA PHE A 90 -16.86 27.96 5.24
C PHE A 90 -17.05 29.06 6.29
N THR A 91 -17.81 30.12 5.95
CA THR A 91 -18.10 31.21 6.89
C THR A 91 -18.96 30.75 8.06
N GLN A 92 -19.89 29.81 7.81
CA GLN A 92 -20.72 29.22 8.85
C GLN A 92 -19.92 28.28 9.75
N GLU A 93 -19.11 27.38 9.17
CA GLU A 93 -18.27 26.47 9.95
C GLU A 93 -17.25 27.24 10.81
N PHE A 94 -16.63 28.28 10.27
CA PHE A 94 -15.75 29.15 11.04
C PHE A 94 -16.44 29.75 12.27
N ARG A 95 -17.65 30.31 12.09
CA ARG A 95 -18.45 30.85 13.20
C ARG A 95 -18.82 29.79 14.23
N ARG A 96 -19.19 28.59 13.78
CA ARG A 96 -19.52 27.45 14.65
C ARG A 96 -18.32 27.04 15.50
N ILE A 97 -17.17 26.85 14.87
CA ILE A 97 -15.93 26.44 15.56
C ILE A 97 -15.48 27.53 16.53
N LYS A 98 -15.48 28.79 16.10
CA LYS A 98 -15.14 29.95 16.96
C LYS A 98 -16.05 30.04 18.19
N GLY A 99 -17.35 29.89 18.02
CA GLY A 99 -18.32 29.86 19.12
C GLY A 99 -18.06 28.74 20.12
N ASN A 100 -17.78 27.52 19.62
CA ASN A 100 -17.42 26.38 20.46
C ASN A 100 -16.15 26.62 21.27
N ILE A 101 -15.09 27.14 20.61
CA ILE A 101 -13.83 27.49 21.28
C ILE A 101 -14.05 28.55 22.36
N ASN A 102 -14.84 29.58 22.06
CA ASN A 102 -15.14 30.64 23.03
C ASN A 102 -15.89 30.10 24.25
N SER A 103 -16.91 29.27 24.03
CA SER A 103 -17.67 28.64 25.11
C SER A 103 -16.78 27.73 26.00
N MET A 104 -15.91 26.93 25.39
CA MET A 104 -14.95 26.10 26.14
C MET A 104 -13.97 26.94 26.96
N ARG A 105 -13.55 28.09 26.42
CA ARG A 105 -12.66 29.02 27.10
C ARG A 105 -13.34 29.69 28.30
N GLU A 106 -14.54 30.23 28.09
CA GLU A 106 -15.33 30.84 29.17
C GLU A 106 -15.57 29.83 30.30
N HIS A 107 -15.92 28.59 29.95
CA HIS A 107 -16.04 27.51 30.93
C HIS A 107 -14.73 27.23 31.69
N ALA A 108 -13.59 27.24 31.00
CA ALA A 108 -12.28 27.05 31.62
C ALA A 108 -11.89 28.22 32.54
N GLU A 109 -12.18 29.47 32.15
CA GLU A 109 -11.92 30.67 32.96
C GLU A 109 -12.78 30.68 34.23
N LEU A 110 -14.07 30.32 34.11
CA LEU A 110 -14.96 30.16 35.27
C LEU A 110 -14.47 29.08 36.24
N LEU A 111 -14.07 27.92 35.73
CA LEU A 111 -13.53 26.84 36.57
C LEU A 111 -12.17 27.20 37.20
N SER A 112 -11.33 27.98 36.51
CA SER A 112 -10.08 28.49 37.07
C SER A 112 -10.37 29.42 38.24
N SER A 113 -11.25 30.42 38.05
CA SER A 113 -11.65 31.35 39.10
C SER A 113 -12.18 30.62 40.33
N VAL A 114 -13.11 29.68 40.16
CA VAL A 114 -13.64 28.89 41.28
C VAL A 114 -12.55 28.06 41.95
N ARG A 115 -11.61 27.51 41.19
CA ARG A 115 -10.49 26.74 41.75
C ARG A 115 -9.55 27.64 42.54
N ASP A 116 -9.27 28.84 42.05
CA ASP A 116 -8.42 29.83 42.70
C ASP A 116 -9.07 30.30 44.01
N ASP A 117 -10.37 30.63 44.00
CA ASP A 117 -11.15 30.98 45.20
C ASP A 117 -11.16 29.84 46.24
N ILE A 118 -11.38 28.59 45.79
CA ILE A 118 -11.34 27.42 46.68
C ILE A 118 -9.93 27.22 47.25
N ASN A 119 -8.90 27.43 46.44
CA ASN A 119 -7.53 27.26 46.87
C ASN A 119 -7.15 28.33 47.89
N GLU A 120 -7.49 29.58 47.63
CA GLU A 120 -7.32 30.71 48.57
C GLU A 120 -8.06 30.47 49.89
N TYR A 121 -9.30 29.97 49.83
CA TYR A 121 -10.06 29.60 51.03
C TYR A 121 -9.42 28.44 51.81
N LYS A 122 -8.77 27.49 51.13
CA LYS A 122 -8.03 26.40 51.80
C LYS A 122 -6.70 26.86 52.38
N THR A 123 -5.96 27.72 51.67
CA THR A 123 -4.61 28.16 52.08
C THR A 123 -4.64 29.26 53.12
N SER A 124 -5.71 30.07 53.19
CA SER A 124 -5.93 31.07 54.24
C SER A 124 -6.09 30.49 55.65
N GLY A 125 -6.06 29.16 55.82
CA GLY A 125 -6.09 28.51 57.13
C GLY A 125 -7.43 28.62 57.86
N SER A 126 -8.47 29.15 57.21
CA SER A 126 -9.83 29.27 57.74
C SER A 126 -10.53 27.92 57.92
N MET A 127 -9.98 26.85 57.34
CA MET A 127 -10.56 25.52 57.41
C MET A 127 -10.32 24.82 58.75
N SER A 128 -11.38 24.65 59.54
CA SER A 128 -11.37 23.88 60.78
C SER A 128 -10.77 22.48 60.56
N PRO A 129 -9.91 21.97 61.48
CA PRO A 129 -9.37 20.61 61.42
C PRO A 129 -10.45 19.53 61.21
N ARG A 130 -11.65 19.76 61.75
CA ARG A 130 -12.81 18.86 61.57
C ARG A 130 -13.26 18.76 60.11
N MET A 131 -13.20 19.85 59.37
CA MET A 131 -13.64 19.90 57.97
C MET A 131 -12.57 19.32 57.03
N GLN A 132 -11.29 19.39 57.39
CA GLN A 132 -10.22 18.65 56.70
C GLN A 132 -10.44 17.13 56.78
N LEU A 133 -10.76 16.61 57.98
CA LEU A 133 -11.04 15.18 58.18
C LEU A 133 -12.31 14.71 57.43
N LEU A 134 -13.36 15.54 57.38
CA LEU A 134 -14.56 15.22 56.60
C LEU A 134 -14.27 15.17 55.10
N ARG A 135 -13.39 16.06 54.60
CA ARG A 135 -12.94 16.04 53.21
C ARG A 135 -12.07 14.82 52.91
N GLU A 136 -11.18 14.45 53.82
CA GLU A 136 -10.36 13.23 53.71
C GLU A 136 -11.26 11.99 53.65
N ARG A 137 -12.28 11.90 54.52
CA ARG A 137 -13.27 10.83 54.47
C ARG A 137 -14.02 10.79 53.13
N ALA A 138 -14.42 11.93 52.59
CA ALA A 138 -15.07 12.00 51.28
C ALA A 138 -14.13 11.58 50.15
N ALA A 139 -12.86 11.95 50.21
CA ALA A 139 -11.84 11.51 49.26
C ALA A 139 -11.61 9.99 49.34
N ILE A 140 -11.54 9.42 50.55
CA ILE A 140 -11.44 7.98 50.78
C ILE A 140 -12.65 7.26 50.17
N HIS A 141 -13.88 7.76 50.39
CA HIS A 141 -15.07 7.18 49.77
C HIS A 141 -15.04 7.26 48.23
N GLY A 142 -14.54 8.37 47.66
CA GLY A 142 -14.33 8.49 46.22
C GLY A 142 -13.31 7.48 45.68
N SER A 143 -12.20 7.29 46.39
CA SER A 143 -11.18 6.28 46.05
C SER A 143 -11.72 4.85 46.15
N ILE A 144 -12.58 4.55 47.13
CA ILE A 144 -13.23 3.24 47.25
C ILE A 144 -14.13 2.96 46.03
N ALA A 145 -14.97 3.93 45.64
CA ALA A 145 -15.80 3.79 44.45
C ALA A 145 -14.97 3.59 43.17
N HIS A 146 -13.85 4.31 43.02
CA HIS A 146 -12.93 4.13 41.90
C HIS A 146 -12.26 2.74 41.91
N ILE A 147 -11.92 2.20 43.08
CA ILE A 147 -11.39 0.84 43.20
C ILE A 147 -12.42 -0.19 42.69
N ASP A 148 -13.71 -0.01 42.99
CA ASP A 148 -14.76 -0.89 42.48
C ASP A 148 -14.85 -0.86 40.94
N ASP A 149 -14.69 0.30 40.32
CA ASP A 149 -14.63 0.43 38.85
C ASP A 149 -13.42 -0.31 38.26
N VAL A 150 -12.24 -0.16 38.87
CA VAL A 150 -11.03 -0.88 38.45
C VAL A 150 -11.20 -2.40 38.62
N ILE A 151 -11.86 -2.85 39.69
CA ILE A 151 -12.18 -4.27 39.90
C ILE A 151 -13.11 -4.78 38.80
N ASN A 152 -14.17 -4.02 38.48
CA ASN A 152 -15.09 -4.37 37.39
C ASN A 152 -14.38 -4.42 36.03
N GLN A 153 -13.50 -3.46 35.74
CA GLN A 153 -12.69 -3.47 34.52
C GLN A 153 -11.72 -4.66 34.47
N ALA A 154 -11.14 -5.05 35.61
CA ALA A 154 -10.28 -6.23 35.70
C ALA A 154 -11.09 -7.53 35.49
N GLN A 155 -12.30 -7.63 36.05
CA GLN A 155 -13.18 -8.78 35.87
C GLN A 155 -13.65 -8.93 34.42
N THR A 156 -14.01 -7.84 33.76
CA THR A 156 -14.37 -7.86 32.32
C THR A 156 -13.17 -8.27 31.46
N THR A 157 -11.97 -7.75 31.76
CA THR A 157 -10.73 -8.16 31.07
C THR A 157 -10.45 -9.66 31.28
N ARG A 158 -10.64 -10.18 32.50
CA ARG A 158 -10.52 -11.62 32.79
C ARG A 158 -11.50 -12.45 31.97
N ALA A 159 -12.76 -12.02 31.84
CA ALA A 159 -13.74 -12.71 31.01
C ALA A 159 -13.34 -12.73 29.53
N VAL A 160 -12.84 -11.60 29.00
CA VAL A 160 -12.34 -11.49 27.62
C VAL A 160 -11.15 -12.41 27.38
N LEU A 161 -10.14 -12.42 28.27
CA LEU A 161 -8.99 -13.33 28.17
C LEU A 161 -9.43 -14.81 28.24
N GLY A 162 -10.44 -15.12 29.06
CA GLY A 162 -11.07 -16.44 29.08
C GLY A 162 -11.65 -16.84 27.73
N SER A 163 -12.42 -15.94 27.10
CA SER A 163 -12.97 -16.19 25.76
C SER A 163 -11.88 -16.29 24.69
N GLN A 164 -10.83 -15.45 24.75
CA GLN A 164 -9.70 -15.50 23.82
C GLN A 164 -8.97 -16.84 23.91
N ARG A 165 -8.79 -17.38 25.12
CA ARG A 165 -8.19 -18.71 25.33
C ARG A 165 -9.02 -19.81 24.66
N ALA A 166 -10.34 -19.76 24.77
CA ALA A 166 -11.23 -20.69 24.08
C ALA A 166 -11.12 -20.57 22.55
N LEU A 167 -11.07 -19.34 22.02
CA LEU A 167 -10.87 -19.09 20.59
C LEU A 167 -9.52 -19.60 20.09
N PHE A 168 -8.42 -19.41 20.84
CA PHE A 168 -7.12 -19.98 20.48
C PHE A 168 -7.12 -21.51 20.48
N GLY A 169 -7.86 -22.13 21.40
CA GLY A 169 -8.08 -23.58 21.37
C GLY A 169 -8.78 -24.05 20.08
N ASP A 170 -9.82 -23.34 19.65
CA ASP A 170 -10.54 -23.63 18.39
C ASP A 170 -9.65 -23.39 17.15
N VAL A 171 -8.89 -22.28 17.13
CA VAL A 171 -7.93 -21.99 16.05
C VAL A 171 -6.86 -23.07 15.99
N GLN A 172 -6.29 -23.49 17.12
CA GLN A 172 -5.32 -24.58 17.16
C GLN A 172 -5.91 -25.89 16.60
N GLY A 173 -7.17 -26.20 16.93
CA GLY A 173 -7.90 -27.32 16.36
C GLY A 173 -8.05 -27.23 14.84
N LYS A 174 -8.50 -26.06 14.33
CA LYS A 174 -8.66 -25.80 12.89
C LYS A 174 -7.34 -25.84 12.13
N VAL A 175 -6.26 -25.30 12.70
CA VAL A 175 -4.91 -25.35 12.13
C VAL A 175 -4.41 -26.78 12.04
N LYS A 176 -4.67 -27.62 13.05
CA LYS A 176 -4.36 -29.05 13.00
C LYS A 176 -5.10 -29.76 11.86
N VAL A 177 -6.41 -29.50 11.72
CA VAL A 177 -7.24 -30.04 10.61
C VAL A 177 -6.74 -29.59 9.24
N LEU A 178 -6.24 -28.35 9.10
CA LEU A 178 -5.62 -27.87 7.87
C LEU A 178 -4.26 -28.52 7.61
N GLY A 179 -3.47 -28.76 8.66
CA GLY A 179 -2.21 -29.51 8.59
C GLY A 179 -2.42 -30.91 8.02
N ASP A 180 -3.48 -31.59 8.44
CA ASP A 180 -3.84 -32.92 7.94
C ASP A 180 -4.23 -32.92 6.45
N LYS A 181 -4.71 -31.78 5.91
CA LYS A 181 -5.08 -31.61 4.48
C LYS A 181 -3.90 -31.17 3.60
N PHE A 182 -2.84 -30.62 4.18
CA PHE A 182 -1.66 -30.14 3.47
C PHE A 182 -0.93 -31.21 2.62
N PRO A 183 -0.74 -32.47 3.05
CA PRO A 183 -0.13 -33.51 2.20
C PRO A 183 -0.98 -33.84 0.96
N VAL A 184 -2.30 -33.77 1.05
CA VAL A 184 -3.21 -33.99 -0.10
C VAL A 184 -3.05 -32.88 -1.14
N ILE A 185 -2.94 -31.62 -0.68
CA ILE A 185 -2.68 -30.46 -1.56
C ILE A 185 -1.32 -30.58 -2.25
N ARG A 186 -0.28 -31.01 -1.53
CA ARG A 186 1.04 -31.28 -2.12
C ARG A 186 0.99 -32.39 -3.19
N GLY A 187 0.17 -33.42 -2.97
CA GLY A 187 -0.07 -34.48 -3.96
C GLY A 187 -0.70 -33.97 -5.26
N LEU A 188 -1.72 -33.11 -5.15
CA LEU A 188 -2.38 -32.48 -6.31
C LEU A 188 -1.48 -31.45 -7.02
N LEU A 189 -0.70 -30.66 -6.27
CA LEU A 189 0.25 -29.73 -6.86
C LEU A 189 1.36 -30.48 -7.63
N GLY A 190 1.79 -31.63 -7.12
CA GLY A 190 2.75 -32.51 -7.79
C GLY A 190 2.20 -33.19 -9.06
N SER A 191 0.91 -33.52 -9.11
CA SER A 191 0.29 -34.04 -10.34
C SER A 191 0.14 -32.96 -11.42
N ILE A 192 -0.20 -31.73 -11.04
CA ILE A 192 -0.25 -30.56 -11.93
C ILE A 192 1.15 -30.21 -12.47
N GLY A 193 2.16 -30.19 -11.59
CA GLY A 193 3.55 -29.92 -11.98
C GLY A 193 4.10 -30.94 -13.00
N ARG A 194 3.79 -32.22 -12.81
CA ARG A 194 4.19 -33.30 -13.74
C ARG A 194 3.55 -33.17 -15.13
N ARG A 195 2.31 -32.64 -15.20
CA ARG A 195 1.65 -32.40 -16.50
C ARG A 195 2.28 -31.21 -17.21
N ARG A 196 2.54 -30.12 -16.48
CA ARG A 196 3.18 -28.91 -17.02
C ARG A 196 4.61 -29.15 -17.50
N SER A 197 5.39 -29.97 -16.80
CA SER A 197 6.76 -30.30 -17.22
C SER A 197 6.79 -31.09 -18.53
N ARG A 198 5.84 -32.02 -18.72
CA ARG A 198 5.69 -32.74 -19.99
C ARG A 198 5.34 -31.81 -21.15
N ASP A 199 4.40 -30.90 -20.96
CA ASP A 199 3.97 -29.98 -22.02
C ASP A 199 5.12 -29.06 -22.47
N THR A 200 5.93 -28.56 -21.52
CA THR A 200 7.13 -27.77 -21.83
C THR A 200 8.19 -28.57 -22.58
N LEU A 201 8.42 -29.84 -22.22
CA LEU A 201 9.36 -30.72 -22.92
C LEU A 201 8.91 -31.05 -24.35
N ILE A 202 7.60 -31.24 -24.55
CA ILE A 202 7.04 -31.47 -25.89
C ILE A 202 7.20 -30.21 -26.75
N LEU A 203 6.88 -29.03 -26.20
CA LEU A 203 7.03 -27.76 -26.92
C LEU A 203 8.49 -27.46 -27.27
N SER A 204 9.44 -27.70 -26.37
CA SER A 204 10.86 -27.48 -26.64
C SER A 204 11.40 -28.43 -27.72
N ALA A 205 10.98 -29.69 -27.70
CA ALA A 205 11.35 -30.67 -28.73
C ALA A 205 10.80 -30.30 -30.12
N LEU A 206 9.53 -29.84 -30.19
CA LEU A 206 8.90 -29.42 -31.45
C LEU A 206 9.61 -28.19 -32.06
N LEU A 207 9.91 -27.19 -31.25
CA LEU A 207 10.63 -25.99 -31.70
C LEU A 207 12.04 -26.33 -32.18
N PHE A 208 12.76 -27.16 -31.42
CA PHE A 208 14.10 -27.60 -31.80
C PHE A 208 14.10 -28.34 -33.14
N GLY A 209 13.19 -29.32 -33.31
CA GLY A 209 13.03 -30.07 -34.56
C GLY A 209 12.72 -29.18 -35.77
N ALA A 210 11.83 -28.20 -35.60
CA ALA A 210 11.47 -27.26 -36.66
C ALA A 210 12.67 -26.39 -37.11
N ILE A 211 13.47 -25.92 -36.15
CA ILE A 211 14.68 -25.11 -36.44
C ILE A 211 15.72 -25.96 -37.17
N THR A 212 15.96 -27.20 -36.73
CA THR A 212 16.93 -28.10 -37.39
C THR A 212 16.50 -28.46 -38.80
N TRP A 213 15.20 -28.71 -39.02
CA TRP A 213 14.66 -29.02 -40.33
C TRP A 213 14.80 -27.84 -41.30
N LYS A 214 14.41 -26.62 -40.86
CA LYS A 214 14.56 -25.40 -41.66
C LYS A 214 16.03 -25.13 -42.02
N LYS A 215 16.96 -25.40 -41.11
CA LYS A 215 18.39 -25.23 -41.35
C LYS A 215 18.92 -26.23 -42.38
N SER A 216 18.52 -27.51 -42.29
CA SER A 216 18.87 -28.53 -43.30
C SER A 216 18.37 -28.14 -44.69
N HIS A 217 17.11 -27.71 -44.80
CA HIS A 217 16.53 -27.29 -46.07
C HIS A 217 17.20 -26.04 -46.66
N LEU A 218 17.63 -25.09 -45.83
CA LEU A 218 18.43 -23.94 -46.29
C LEU A 218 19.79 -24.38 -46.83
N PHE A 219 20.44 -25.35 -46.18
CA PHE A 219 21.71 -25.91 -46.65
C PHE A 219 21.55 -26.61 -48.01
N ASP A 220 20.52 -27.42 -48.19
CA ASP A 220 20.25 -28.09 -49.46
C ASP A 220 19.96 -27.09 -50.60
N VAL A 221 19.17 -26.04 -50.32
CA VAL A 221 18.89 -24.96 -51.29
C VAL A 221 20.16 -24.17 -51.64
N GLN A 222 20.98 -23.85 -50.65
CA GLN A 222 22.21 -23.08 -50.86
C GLN A 222 23.25 -23.87 -51.67
N ILE A 223 23.35 -25.19 -51.44
CA ILE A 223 24.20 -26.09 -52.24
C ILE A 223 23.72 -26.14 -53.69
N CYS A 224 22.41 -26.26 -53.92
CA CYS A 224 21.85 -26.23 -55.28
C CYS A 224 22.08 -24.89 -56.00
N TYR A 225 22.03 -23.75 -55.29
CA TYR A 225 22.21 -22.44 -55.91
C TYR A 225 23.68 -22.09 -56.21
N ILE A 226 24.63 -22.58 -55.42
CA ILE A 226 26.07 -22.31 -55.62
C ILE A 226 26.69 -23.26 -56.65
N ALA A 227 26.15 -24.47 -56.83
CA ALA A 227 26.66 -25.47 -57.78
C ALA A 227 26.85 -24.97 -59.23
N PRO A 228 25.96 -24.17 -59.85
CA PRO A 228 26.16 -23.71 -61.22
C PRO A 228 27.17 -22.55 -61.38
N ILE A 229 27.57 -21.86 -60.30
CA ILE A 229 28.46 -20.68 -60.38
C ILE A 229 29.95 -21.06 -60.44
N GLN A 230 30.35 -22.29 -60.07
CA GLN A 230 31.75 -22.73 -60.17
C GLN A 230 32.23 -23.13 -61.58
N ARG A 231 31.36 -23.09 -62.59
CA ARG A 231 31.71 -23.48 -63.98
C ARG A 231 32.25 -22.34 -64.86
N LEU A 232 32.56 -21.18 -64.28
CA LEU A 232 33.28 -20.07 -64.93
C LEU A 232 34.52 -19.78 -64.08
N GLY A 233 35.63 -20.40 -64.45
CA GLY A 233 36.87 -20.43 -63.67
C GLY A 233 37.53 -19.07 -63.53
N VAL A 234 37.17 -18.32 -62.48
CA VAL A 234 37.96 -17.21 -61.92
C VAL A 234 37.65 -17.05 -60.41
N VAL A 235 37.77 -18.11 -59.61
CA VAL A 235 37.61 -17.97 -58.14
C VAL A 235 38.40 -19.04 -57.37
N LYS A 236 39.72 -19.13 -57.58
CA LYS A 236 40.60 -19.90 -56.68
C LYS A 236 41.17 -19.07 -55.52
N GLU A 237 40.93 -17.76 -55.49
CA GLU A 237 41.40 -16.87 -54.42
C GLU A 237 40.33 -16.41 -53.41
N TRP A 238 39.03 -16.64 -53.66
CA TRP A 238 37.99 -16.31 -52.66
C TRP A 238 37.72 -17.40 -51.63
N TRP A 239 38.18 -18.63 -51.86
CA TRP A 239 38.02 -19.72 -50.87
C TRP A 239 38.90 -19.53 -49.63
N VAL A 240 39.99 -18.77 -49.70
CA VAL A 240 40.85 -18.44 -48.55
C VAL A 240 40.35 -17.20 -47.80
N ALA A 241 39.62 -16.28 -48.47
CA ALA A 241 39.06 -15.08 -47.84
C ALA A 241 37.63 -15.27 -47.26
N CYS A 242 36.84 -16.24 -47.75
CA CYS A 242 35.52 -16.58 -47.18
C CYS A 242 35.51 -17.89 -46.37
N GLY A 243 36.61 -18.64 -46.32
CA GLY A 243 36.73 -19.94 -45.64
C GLY A 243 37.16 -19.91 -44.18
N ALA A 244 37.15 -18.74 -43.51
CA ALA A 244 37.75 -18.55 -42.20
C ALA A 244 36.82 -18.08 -41.04
N PRO A 245 35.47 -18.23 -41.10
CA PRO A 245 34.71 -18.25 -39.85
C PRO A 245 33.80 -19.47 -39.63
N MET A 246 33.67 -20.40 -40.58
CA MET A 246 32.72 -21.53 -40.45
C MET A 246 33.24 -22.75 -39.65
N LEU A 247 34.57 -22.91 -39.50
CA LEU A 247 35.14 -23.93 -38.60
C LEU A 247 35.22 -23.45 -37.14
N GLY A 248 35.22 -22.13 -36.91
CA GLY A 248 35.13 -21.54 -35.56
C GLY A 248 33.75 -21.67 -34.93
N GLN A 249 32.68 -21.69 -35.72
CA GLN A 249 31.31 -21.87 -35.20
C GLN A 249 30.97 -23.32 -34.85
N PHE A 250 31.62 -24.33 -35.45
CA PHE A 250 31.39 -25.73 -35.08
C PHE A 250 32.03 -26.10 -33.73
N GLN A 251 33.20 -25.53 -33.41
CA GLN A 251 33.81 -25.67 -32.08
C GLN A 251 33.03 -24.90 -31.01
N LEU A 252 32.48 -23.71 -31.33
CA LEU A 252 31.58 -22.99 -30.43
C LEU A 252 30.24 -23.71 -30.24
N TRP A 253 29.70 -24.41 -31.24
CA TRP A 253 28.51 -25.25 -31.07
C TRP A 253 28.79 -26.53 -30.25
N SER A 254 29.95 -27.16 -30.44
CA SER A 254 30.43 -28.28 -29.61
C SER A 254 30.64 -27.86 -28.14
N LEU A 255 31.27 -26.70 -27.90
CA LEU A 255 31.44 -26.16 -26.55
C LEU A 255 30.11 -25.69 -25.96
N SER A 256 29.20 -25.09 -26.74
CA SER A 256 27.91 -24.65 -26.24
C SER A 256 26.99 -25.84 -25.89
N LEU A 257 26.99 -26.93 -26.66
CA LEU A 257 26.33 -28.18 -26.26
C LEU A 257 26.96 -28.81 -25.01
N ARG A 258 28.29 -28.72 -24.85
CA ARG A 258 29.00 -29.26 -23.68
C ARG A 258 28.81 -28.40 -22.43
N VAL A 259 28.63 -27.09 -22.58
CA VAL A 259 28.26 -26.14 -21.51
C VAL A 259 26.80 -26.35 -21.12
N TRP A 260 25.87 -26.46 -22.08
CA TRP A 260 24.47 -26.75 -21.77
C TRP A 260 24.25 -28.14 -21.15
N SER A 261 25.06 -29.14 -21.52
CA SER A 261 25.05 -30.47 -20.88
C SER A 261 25.59 -30.45 -19.44
N LYS A 262 26.55 -29.56 -19.12
CA LYS A 262 27.07 -29.39 -17.76
C LYS A 262 26.16 -28.54 -16.89
N ASP A 263 25.49 -27.54 -17.46
CA ASP A 263 24.58 -26.65 -16.72
C ASP A 263 23.21 -27.29 -16.44
N LEU A 264 22.80 -28.34 -17.17
CA LEU A 264 21.65 -29.17 -16.81
C LEU A 264 21.92 -30.17 -15.67
N LEU A 265 23.18 -30.32 -15.25
CA LEU A 265 23.57 -31.16 -14.10
C LEU A 265 23.95 -30.34 -12.85
N ALA A 266 23.90 -29.01 -12.92
CA ALA A 266 24.15 -28.13 -11.78
C ALA A 266 22.87 -27.40 -11.36
N VAL A 267 21.94 -28.14 -10.75
CA VAL A 267 20.96 -27.54 -9.83
C VAL A 267 21.71 -27.21 -8.54
N PRO A 268 21.91 -25.94 -8.16
CA PRO A 268 22.49 -25.62 -6.87
C PRO A 268 21.46 -25.94 -5.77
N CYS A 269 21.78 -26.98 -4.99
CA CYS A 269 21.17 -27.24 -3.70
C CYS A 269 21.36 -26.01 -2.81
N CYS A 270 20.27 -25.40 -2.35
CA CYS A 270 20.30 -24.25 -1.45
C CYS A 270 21.09 -24.57 -0.17
N LYS A 271 21.99 -23.66 0.20
CA LYS A 271 22.60 -23.53 1.52
C LYS A 271 21.52 -23.50 2.61
N GLY A 272 21.47 -24.55 3.41
CA GLY A 272 20.92 -24.56 4.76
C GLY A 272 22.07 -24.80 5.74
N HIS A 273 22.30 -23.82 6.60
CA HIS A 273 23.28 -23.77 7.69
C HIS A 273 23.21 -25.05 8.56
N TRP A 274 24.32 -25.80 8.70
CA TRP A 274 24.48 -26.75 9.80
C TRP A 274 25.92 -26.68 10.34
N LEU A 275 25.99 -26.26 11.60
CA LEU A 275 27.14 -26.34 12.48
C LEU A 275 27.53 -27.81 12.69
N PHE A 276 28.84 -28.01 12.78
CA PHE A 276 29.56 -29.20 13.22
C PHE A 276 28.94 -29.89 14.46
N ASN A 277 28.64 -31.19 14.40
CA ASN A 277 29.21 -32.15 15.36
C ASN A 277 29.13 -33.61 14.85
N SER A 278 30.19 -34.32 15.21
CA SER A 278 30.68 -35.65 14.90
C SER A 278 29.74 -36.84 15.12
N ARG A 279 30.03 -37.86 14.30
CA ARG A 279 29.97 -39.33 14.52
C ARG A 279 28.78 -40.09 13.90
N GLU A 280 29.21 -41.14 13.19
CA GLU A 280 28.50 -42.34 12.73
C GLU A 280 27.84 -42.29 11.34
N CYS A 281 28.72 -42.50 10.35
CA CYS A 281 28.49 -43.42 9.24
C CYS A 281 27.82 -44.72 9.74
N LEU A 282 26.73 -45.12 9.09
CA LEU A 282 26.41 -46.48 8.64
C LEU A 282 24.98 -46.45 8.09
N PHE A 283 24.82 -46.48 6.77
CA PHE A 283 24.11 -47.56 6.07
C PHE A 283 24.16 -47.30 4.56
N LEU A 284 25.11 -47.99 3.94
CA LEU A 284 25.17 -48.27 2.51
C LEU A 284 24.13 -49.35 2.18
N ASP A 285 23.46 -49.12 1.05
CA ASP A 285 23.15 -50.09 -0.01
C ASP A 285 22.25 -51.31 0.23
N SER A 286 21.07 -51.20 -0.39
CA SER A 286 20.71 -51.88 -1.64
C SER A 286 20.28 -53.37 -1.60
N ILE A 287 19.19 -53.64 -2.34
CA ILE A 287 18.81 -54.92 -2.96
C ILE A 287 18.24 -55.95 -1.95
N ARG A 288 16.98 -56.42 -1.99
CA ARG A 288 16.31 -57.12 -3.09
C ARG A 288 14.84 -57.46 -2.69
N CYS A 289 14.04 -57.77 -3.72
CA CYS A 289 12.88 -58.69 -3.73
C CYS A 289 11.57 -58.24 -3.04
N TYR A 290 10.48 -58.04 -3.79
CA TYR A 290 9.54 -59.05 -4.31
C TYR A 290 8.56 -59.60 -3.27
N GLN A 291 7.30 -59.14 -3.41
CA GLN A 291 6.07 -59.96 -3.43
C GLN A 291 5.37 -60.41 -2.12
N HIS A 292 4.04 -60.23 -2.13
CA HIS A 292 2.96 -60.80 -1.27
C HIS A 292 2.95 -60.39 0.21
N SER A 293 1.91 -59.76 0.81
CA SER A 293 0.44 -59.91 0.78
C SER A 293 -0.08 -61.30 1.14
N GLY A 294 -0.70 -61.38 2.32
CA GLY A 294 -1.32 -62.56 2.95
C GLY A 294 -0.62 -62.84 4.29
N GLU A 295 -1.25 -63.03 5.43
CA GLU A 295 -2.64 -63.36 5.72
C GLU A 295 -2.84 -63.19 7.25
N VAL A 296 -3.95 -62.56 7.63
CA VAL A 296 -4.89 -62.94 8.70
C VAL A 296 -4.35 -63.77 9.88
N ALA A 297 -4.39 -63.20 11.08
CA ALA A 297 -5.11 -63.66 12.28
C ALA A 297 -4.47 -63.07 13.56
#